data_AF-A0A7J8LWV8-F1
#
_entry.id   AF-A0A7J8LWV8-F1
#
_cell.length_a   1.000
_cell.length_b   1.000
_cell.length_c   1.000
_cell.angle_alpha   90.00
_cell.angle_beta   90.00
_cell.angle_gamma   90.00
#
_symmetry.space_group_name_H-M   'P 1'
#
loop_
_entity.id
_entity.type
_entity.pdbx_description
1 polymer ?
#
loop_
_entity_poly.entity_id
_entity_poly.type
_entity_poly.pdbx_seq_one_letter_code
_entity_poly.pdbx_strand_id
1 'polypeptide(L)'
;MLGVIYRTFILPFSYVWEFNLRDFDINRDHYASDLIELLKRQGINFEKNKEKGIGSKNFAKKFWDYGLVFNCYGLKSITWITFHGTYDFGFMLKVITQS
;
A
#
# COMPACT_ATOMS: atom_id res chain seq x y z
N MET A 1 -3.52 -1.69 -6.95
CA MET A 1 -3.37 -2.88 -6.09
C MET A 1 -1.87 -3.07 -5.91
N LEU A 2 -1.33 -2.48 -4.84
CA LEU A 2 0.11 -2.48 -4.60
C LEU A 2 0.46 -3.71 -3.77
N GLY A 3 0.82 -4.79 -4.46
CA GLY A 3 1.44 -5.96 -3.85
C GLY A 3 2.90 -5.65 -3.56
N VAL A 4 3.26 -5.48 -2.30
CA VAL A 4 4.67 -5.41 -1.88
C VAL A 4 5.20 -6.84 -1.86
N ILE A 5 6.02 -7.20 -2.85
CA ILE A 5 6.70 -8.50 -2.93
C ILE A 5 7.97 -8.41 -2.08
N TYR A 6 8.00 -9.10 -0.94
CA TYR A 6 9.25 -9.35 -0.23
C TYR A 6 9.98 -10.52 -0.89
N ARG A 7 10.82 -10.24 -1.88
CA ARG A 7 11.67 -11.26 -2.51
C ARG A 7 12.96 -11.41 -1.71
N THR A 8 12.91 -12.14 -0.60
CA THR A 8 14.12 -12.63 0.06
C THR A 8 14.47 -13.97 -0.55
N PHE A 9 15.43 -13.98 -1.48
CA PHE A 9 15.85 -15.15 -2.28
C PHE A 9 16.44 -16.35 -1.49
N ILE A 10 16.26 -16.45 -0.17
CA ILE A 10 17.03 -17.40 0.67
C ILE A 10 16.16 -18.18 1.68
N LEU A 11 14.83 -18.01 1.76
CA LEU A 11 14.00 -18.79 2.70
C LEU A 11 12.75 -19.41 2.04
N PRO A 12 12.31 -20.61 2.49
CA PRO A 12 11.21 -21.38 1.88
C PRO A 12 9.81 -20.76 2.09
N PHE A 13 9.72 -19.61 2.77
CA PHE A 13 8.45 -18.93 3.04
C PHE A 13 8.46 -17.56 2.36
N SER A 14 7.54 -17.38 1.41
CA SER A 14 7.22 -16.08 0.82
C SER A 14 5.90 -15.60 1.40
N TYR A 15 5.92 -14.39 1.96
CA TYR A 15 4.71 -13.74 2.49
C TYR A 15 4.31 -12.59 1.58
N VAL A 16 3.02 -12.50 1.29
CA VAL A 16 2.42 -11.39 0.56
C VAL A 16 1.43 -10.72 1.49
N TRP A 17 1.51 -9.39 1.58
CA TRP A 17 0.63 -8.58 2.39
C TRP A 17 -0.18 -7.64 1.49
N GLU A 18 -1.48 -7.57 1.72
CA GLU A 18 -2.37 -6.59 1.13
C GLU A 18 -2.89 -5.67 2.23
N PHE A 19 -2.69 -4.36 2.08
CA PHE A 19 -3.16 -3.35 3.02
C PHE A 19 -4.36 -2.62 2.42
N ASN A 20 -5.51 -2.73 3.08
CA ASN A 20 -6.72 -2.03 2.71
C ASN A 20 -6.85 -0.72 3.50
N LEU A 21 -6.82 0.42 2.82
CA LEU A 21 -6.90 1.75 3.43
C LEU A 21 -8.34 2.25 3.49
N ARG A 22 -8.68 2.97 4.56
CA ARG A 22 -10.04 3.47 4.80
C ARG A 22 -10.35 4.86 4.27
N ASP A 23 -9.33 5.59 3.84
CA ASP A 23 -9.46 7.03 3.56
C ASP A 23 -10.17 7.34 2.24
N PHE A 24 -10.31 6.34 1.36
CA PHE A 24 -11.04 6.48 0.10
C PHE A 24 -12.55 6.37 0.32
N ASP A 25 -13.29 7.37 -0.16
CA ASP A 25 -14.75 7.42 -0.11
C ASP A 25 -15.32 7.66 -1.51
N ILE A 26 -16.03 6.66 -2.03
CA ILE A 26 -16.66 6.69 -3.37
C ILE A 26 -17.70 7.82 -3.52
N ASN A 27 -18.22 8.35 -2.41
CA ASN A 27 -19.21 9.43 -2.44
C ASN A 27 -18.58 10.83 -2.39
N ARG A 28 -17.28 10.93 -2.09
CA ARG A 28 -16.60 12.21 -1.85
C ARG A 28 -15.40 12.43 -2.76
N ASP A 29 -14.63 11.39 -3.01
CA ASP A 29 -13.34 11.51 -3.68
C ASP A 29 -13.48 11.39 -5.20
N HIS A 30 -12.57 12.01 -5.95
CA HIS A 30 -12.56 11.90 -7.41
C HIS A 30 -12.00 10.55 -7.85
N TYR A 31 -12.63 9.92 -8.82
CA TYR A 31 -12.19 8.66 -9.41
C TYR A 31 -12.60 8.56 -10.89
N ALA A 32 -11.94 7.67 -11.62
CA ALA A 32 -12.42 7.24 -12.94
C ALA A 32 -13.41 6.07 -12.74
N SER A 33 -14.64 6.22 -13.23
CA SER A 33 -15.70 5.24 -13.04
C SER A 33 -15.32 3.84 -13.53
N ASP A 34 -14.66 3.75 -14.69
CA ASP A 34 -14.20 2.49 -15.28
C ASP A 34 -13.22 1.74 -14.36
N LEU A 35 -12.37 2.47 -13.64
CA LEU A 35 -11.42 1.88 -12.68
C LEU A 35 -12.13 1.36 -11.43
N ILE A 36 -13.15 2.06 -10.94
CA ILE A 36 -13.94 1.60 -9.78
C ILE A 36 -14.74 0.35 -10.13
N GLU A 37 -15.36 0.30 -11.30
CA GLU A 37 -16.07 -0.90 -11.75
C GLU A 37 -15.13 -2.08 -11.90
N LEU A 38 -13.96 -1.87 -12.50
CA LEU A 38 -12.93 -2.89 -12.61
C LEU A 38 -12.52 -3.42 -11.23
N LEU A 39 -12.23 -2.54 -10.27
CA LEU A 39 -11.80 -2.93 -8.93
C LEU A 39 -12.89 -3.68 -8.15
N LYS A 40 -14.16 -3.27 -8.30
CA LYS A 40 -15.30 -4.02 -7.75
C LYS A 40 -15.38 -5.43 -8.34
N ARG A 41 -15.19 -5.58 -9.66
CA ARG A 41 -15.15 -6.90 -10.33
C ARG A 41 -13.98 -7.77 -9.87
N GLN A 42 -12.85 -7.16 -9.50
CA GLN A 42 -11.69 -7.85 -8.90
C GLN A 42 -11.89 -8.18 -7.41
N GLY A 43 -13.05 -7.87 -6.82
CA GLY A 43 -13.40 -8.24 -5.45
C GLY A 43 -13.11 -7.17 -4.39
N ILE A 44 -12.73 -5.95 -4.77
CA ILE A 44 -12.54 -4.85 -3.81
C ILE A 44 -13.89 -4.37 -3.28
N ASN A 45 -14.05 -4.41 -1.96
CA ASN A 45 -15.22 -3.88 -1.27
C ASN A 45 -14.87 -2.54 -0.59
N PHE A 46 -15.25 -1.44 -1.25
CA PHE A 46 -14.95 -0.08 -0.79
C PHE A 46 -15.63 0.30 0.53
N GLU A 47 -16.88 -0.15 0.76
CA GLU A 47 -17.58 0.11 2.03
C GLU A 47 -16.90 -0.62 3.19
N LYS A 48 -16.51 -1.89 2.98
CA LYS A 48 -15.73 -2.64 3.97
C LYS A 48 -14.39 -1.96 4.27
N ASN A 49 -13.72 -1.43 3.24
CA ASN A 49 -12.47 -0.70 3.41
C ASN A 49 -12.67 0.59 4.22
N LYS A 50 -13.74 1.34 3.96
CA LYS A 50 -14.09 2.55 4.72
C LYS A 50 -14.37 2.26 6.20
N GLU A 51 -15.09 1.17 6.48
CA GLU A 51 -15.45 0.78 7.85
C GLU A 51 -14.28 0.16 8.62
N LYS A 52 -13.54 -0.76 8.00
CA LYS A 52 -12.57 -1.65 8.67
C LYS A 52 -11.11 -1.47 8.23
N GLY A 53 -10.88 -0.65 7.21
CA GLY A 53 -9.54 -0.41 6.67
C GLY A 53 -8.64 0.37 7.63
N ILE A 54 -7.35 0.38 7.30
CA ILE A 54 -6.33 1.08 8.07
C ILE A 54 -6.36 2.56 7.68
N GLY A 55 -6.28 3.45 8.66
CA GLY A 55 -6.05 4.88 8.39
C GLY A 55 -4.64 5.09 7.83
N SER A 56 -4.52 5.77 6.69
CA SER A 56 -3.24 6.06 6.02
C SER A 56 -2.19 6.66 6.94
N LYS A 57 -2.57 7.56 7.85
CA LYS A 57 -1.66 8.13 8.86
C LYS A 57 -1.09 7.08 9.81
N ASN A 58 -1.93 6.16 10.27
CA ASN A 58 -1.50 5.07 11.16
C ASN A 58 -0.63 4.08 10.39
N PHE A 59 -0.98 3.79 9.14
CA PHE A 59 -0.17 2.97 8.25
C PHE A 59 1.22 3.58 8.05
N ALA A 60 1.29 4.87 7.69
CA ALA A 60 2.54 5.60 7.50
C ALA A 60 3.40 5.59 8.76
N LYS A 61 2.84 5.92 9.92
CA LYS A 61 3.57 5.87 11.20
C LYS A 61 4.20 4.49 11.42
N LYS A 62 3.45 3.41 11.23
CA LYS A 62 3.98 2.05 11.36
C LYS A 62 5.05 1.75 10.30
N PHE A 63 4.83 2.18 9.07
CA PHE A 63 5.78 2.00 7.98
C PHE A 63 7.13 2.69 8.27
N TRP A 64 7.10 3.84 8.93
CA TRP A 64 8.29 4.51 9.48
C TRP A 64 8.90 3.76 10.67
N ASP A 65 8.09 3.40 11.67
CA ASP A 65 8.54 2.71 12.89
C ASP A 65 9.25 1.37 12.58
N TYR A 66 8.78 0.64 11.55
CA TYR A 66 9.37 -0.62 11.11
C TYR A 66 10.59 -0.48 10.20
N GLY A 67 11.06 0.75 9.93
CA GLY A 67 12.27 0.99 9.12
C GLY A 67 12.12 0.59 7.65
N LEU A 68 10.90 0.63 7.10
CA LEU A 68 10.65 0.24 5.71
C LEU A 68 11.01 1.37 4.71
N VAL A 69 11.03 2.63 5.15
CA VAL A 69 11.31 3.79 4.27
C VAL A 69 12.81 3.98 4.02
N PHE A 70 13.61 3.82 5.06
CA PHE A 70 15.05 4.07 5.04
C PHE A 70 15.75 2.92 5.73
N ASN A 71 16.97 2.62 5.27
CA ASN A 71 17.89 1.68 5.92
C ASN A 71 18.38 2.26 7.27
N CYS A 72 17.46 2.47 8.20
CA CYS A 72 17.73 2.90 9.55
C CYS A 72 18.02 1.65 10.40
N TYR A 73 18.88 1.80 11.41
CA TYR A 73 19.18 0.77 12.42
C TYR A 73 19.98 -0.46 11.94
N GLY A 74 20.83 -0.32 10.91
CA GLY A 74 21.78 -1.38 10.53
C GLY A 74 21.12 -2.63 9.92
N LEU A 75 19.84 -2.53 9.55
CA LEU A 75 19.14 -3.56 8.79
C LEU A 75 19.68 -3.63 7.36
N LYS A 76 19.65 -4.85 6.79
CA LYS A 76 20.08 -5.11 5.41
C LYS A 76 19.32 -4.20 4.45
N SER A 77 20.02 -3.64 3.46
CA SER A 77 19.43 -2.70 2.49
C SER A 77 18.16 -3.26 1.85
N ILE A 78 17.04 -2.54 1.97
CA ILE A 78 15.77 -2.91 1.33
C ILE A 78 15.85 -2.54 -0.15
N THR A 79 15.57 -3.51 -1.02
CA THR A 79 15.44 -3.28 -2.46
C THR A 79 13.96 -3.29 -2.84
N TRP A 80 13.46 -2.14 -3.28
CA TRP A 80 12.11 -1.99 -3.80
C TRP A 80 12.05 -2.43 -5.26
N ILE A 81 11.12 -3.33 -5.59
CA ILE A 81 10.88 -3.82 -6.95
C ILE A 81 9.48 -3.37 -7.37
N THR A 82 9.35 -2.74 -8.54
CA THR A 82 8.07 -2.30 -9.09
C THR A 82 7.98 -2.62 -10.58
N PHE A 83 6.76 -2.59 -11.13
CA PHE A 83 6.49 -2.76 -12.56
C PHE A 83 5.60 -1.61 -13.02
N HIS A 84 6.10 -0.75 -13.93
CA HIS A 84 5.48 0.55 -14.25
C HIS A 84 5.17 1.41 -13.02
N GLY A 85 5.99 1.32 -11.97
CA GLY A 85 5.67 1.79 -10.63
C GLY A 85 5.82 3.28 -10.34
N THR A 86 5.79 4.17 -11.35
CA THR A 86 5.90 5.61 -11.10
C THR A 86 4.72 6.13 -10.26
N TYR A 87 3.50 5.72 -10.61
CA TYR A 87 2.30 6.02 -9.83
C TYR A 87 2.32 5.33 -8.47
N ASP A 88 2.81 4.10 -8.42
CA ASP A 88 2.88 3.31 -7.19
C ASP A 88 3.83 3.94 -6.16
N PHE A 89 5.03 4.34 -6.60
CA PHE A 89 5.98 5.07 -5.76
C PHE A 89 5.42 6.44 -5.36
N GLY A 90 4.80 7.17 -6.29
CA GLY A 90 4.19 8.46 -5.99
C GLY A 90 3.10 8.36 -4.92
N PHE A 91 2.25 7.34 -5.01
CA PHE A 91 1.22 7.07 -4.01
C PHE A 91 1.81 6.65 -2.66
N MET A 92 2.81 5.76 -2.66
CA MET A 92 3.50 5.35 -1.45
C MET A 92 4.15 6.57 -0.76
N LEU A 93 4.89 7.40 -1.50
CA LEU A 93 5.47 8.64 -1.01
C LEU A 93 4.41 9.58 -0.45
N LYS A 94 3.29 9.77 -1.16
CA LYS A 94 2.16 10.57 -0.69
C LYS A 94 1.66 10.09 0.66
N VAL A 95 1.39 8.79 0.81
CA VAL A 95 0.89 8.20 2.06
C VAL A 95 1.89 8.41 3.20
N ILE A 96 3.19 8.16 2.99
CA ILE A 96 4.18 8.23 4.07
C ILE A 96 4.63 9.65 4.43
N THR A 97 4.45 10.63 3.54
CA THR A 97 4.88 12.03 3.75
C THR A 97 3.76 13.00 4.09
N GLN A 98 2.51 12.73 3.67
CA GLN A 98 1.35 13.60 3.95
C GLN A 98 0.57 13.18 5.21
N SER A 99 1.22 12.42 6.10
CA SER A 99 0.63 11.94 7.36
C SER A 99 0.66 12.98 8.46
#